data_AF-A0A398DJ47-F1
#
_entry.id   AF-A0A398DJ47-F1
#
_cell.length_a   1.000
_cell.length_b   1.000
_cell.length_c   1.000
_cell.angle_alpha   90.00
_cell.angle_beta   90.00
_cell.angle_gamma   90.00
#
_symmetry.space_group_name_H-M   'P 1'
#
loop_
_entity.id
_entity.type
_entity.pdbx_description
1 polymer ?
#
loop_
_entity_poly.entity_id
_entity_poly.type
_entity_poly.pdbx_seq_one_letter_code
_entity_poly.pdbx_strand_id
1 'polypeptide(L)'
;GNEAVFTRWGYSKTVLTGMDLLRLALERCDSARSAVDMIITLLEQYGQGGNCGFTKQFFYNNSFLVADTTEAWILETVGKQWARKQVSGTGAISNLLTIGSDWDELSPGAEAFAEQKHLRRGKDRMDFAASFSDPLFTKFSRAGARRASSLSALGSGAPATAATMKAALRRHDDPDYALSAGSVGSVCMHFGGLVGDQTVGSMVADLDKSGPVAWVTGTSAPCIALFKPITLDAEGTGMFGEDQQEKALNYWLENEYISRNLQNNYAEKHEAIEKLRAPLEQRFEEIMTDAAPEYRKQAARECFELEKEYRVAVWKAIEPLDHPTRHSPVFSMQWRRENRELVRRWPVYSQSSENASTV
;
A
#
# COMPACT_ATOMS: atom_id res chain seq x y z
N GLY A 1 7.53 2.14 5.59
CA GLY A 1 6.73 1.03 5.04
C GLY A 1 7.60 -0.18 4.82
N ASN A 2 7.03 -1.38 4.70
CA ASN A 2 7.77 -2.60 4.36
C ASN A 2 7.05 -3.41 3.29
N GLU A 3 7.80 -4.28 2.61
CA GLU A 3 7.32 -5.19 1.59
C GLU A 3 7.87 -6.59 1.81
N ALA A 4 7.05 -7.60 1.53
CA ALA A 4 7.49 -8.99 1.52
C ALA A 4 8.46 -9.22 0.36
N VAL A 5 9.67 -9.71 0.62
CA VAL A 5 10.64 -10.11 -0.40
C VAL A 5 10.93 -11.61 -0.35
N PHE A 6 10.98 -12.23 -1.52
CA PHE A 6 11.21 -13.66 -1.68
C PHE A 6 12.66 -13.91 -2.06
N THR A 7 13.31 -14.73 -1.23
CA THR A 7 14.75 -14.92 -1.26
C THR A 7 15.05 -16.40 -1.36
N ARG A 8 16.23 -16.75 -1.87
CA ARG A 8 16.69 -18.16 -1.96
C ARG A 8 16.90 -18.84 -0.61
N TRP A 9 16.74 -18.11 0.49
CA TRP A 9 16.90 -18.60 1.85
C TRP A 9 15.56 -18.81 2.56
N GLY A 10 15.52 -19.80 3.46
CA GLY A 10 14.34 -20.13 4.25
C GLY A 10 13.96 -19.06 5.26
N TYR A 11 12.72 -19.16 5.75
CA TYR A 11 12.13 -18.19 6.66
C TYR A 11 12.02 -18.75 8.08
N SER A 12 12.37 -17.94 9.07
CA SER A 12 12.22 -18.29 10.49
C SER A 12 10.75 -18.19 10.90
N LYS A 13 10.23 -19.19 11.62
CA LYS A 13 8.80 -19.29 11.96
C LYS A 13 8.37 -18.52 13.21
N THR A 14 9.28 -18.30 14.16
CA THR A 14 9.00 -17.70 15.49
C THR A 14 10.07 -16.65 15.81
N VAL A 15 9.95 -15.50 15.16
CA VAL A 15 10.84 -14.33 15.27
C VAL A 15 10.02 -13.08 14.95
N LEU A 16 10.64 -11.90 14.99
CA LEU A 16 9.97 -10.64 14.67
C LEU A 16 9.46 -10.61 13.22
N THR A 17 8.24 -10.13 13.02
CA THR A 17 7.74 -9.81 11.67
C THR A 17 8.32 -8.49 11.19
N GLY A 18 8.21 -8.21 9.89
CA GLY A 18 8.54 -6.87 9.37
C GLY A 18 7.69 -5.77 10.01
N MET A 19 6.45 -6.09 10.41
CA MET A 19 5.57 -5.12 11.05
C MET A 19 6.02 -4.82 12.48
N ASP A 20 6.49 -5.84 13.21
CA ASP A 20 7.08 -5.64 14.53
C ASP A 20 8.32 -4.75 14.45
N LEU A 21 9.21 -5.00 13.48
CA LEU A 21 10.42 -4.20 13.26
C LEU A 21 10.09 -2.73 12.96
N LEU A 22 9.12 -2.48 12.06
CA LEU A 22 8.65 -1.13 11.75
C LEU A 22 8.08 -0.42 12.97
N ARG A 23 7.17 -1.08 13.69
CA ARG A 23 6.52 -0.50 14.87
C ARG A 23 7.54 -0.16 15.96
N LEU A 24 8.44 -1.09 16.25
CA LEU A 24 9.46 -0.89 17.29
C LEU A 24 10.40 0.27 16.95
N ALA A 25 10.76 0.44 15.68
CA ALA A 25 11.56 1.58 15.21
C ALA A 25 10.81 2.90 15.30
N LEU A 26 9.55 2.96 14.84
CA LEU A 26 8.72 4.17 14.93
C LEU A 26 8.50 4.64 16.38
N GLU A 27 8.43 3.71 17.34
CA GLU A 27 8.26 4.02 18.76
C GLU A 27 9.55 4.51 19.46
N ARG A 28 10.74 4.30 18.88
CA ARG A 28 12.03 4.45 19.58
C ARG A 28 13.01 5.39 18.89
N CYS A 29 12.68 5.89 17.70
CA CYS A 29 13.59 6.61 16.84
C CYS A 29 13.02 7.97 16.43
N ASP A 30 13.92 8.93 16.23
CA ASP A 30 13.65 10.33 15.92
C ASP A 30 14.14 10.76 14.54
N SER A 31 14.80 9.86 13.80
CA SER A 31 15.30 10.07 12.45
C SER A 31 15.23 8.79 11.62
N ALA A 32 15.23 8.95 10.30
CA ALA A 32 15.23 7.84 9.37
C ALA A 32 16.50 6.98 9.55
N ARG A 33 17.66 7.61 9.78
CA ARG A 33 18.91 6.88 10.07
C ARG A 33 18.81 6.06 11.35
N SER A 34 18.37 6.64 12.47
CA SER A 34 18.26 5.92 13.74
C SER A 34 17.22 4.79 13.67
N ALA A 35 16.14 4.98 12.89
CA ALA A 35 15.15 3.93 12.62
C ALA A 35 15.74 2.77 11.79
N VAL A 36 16.53 3.04 10.75
CA VAL A 36 17.23 1.97 9.99
C VAL A 36 18.21 1.21 10.89
N ASP A 37 18.99 1.91 11.70
CA ASP A 37 19.94 1.29 12.64
C ASP A 37 19.21 0.42 13.71
N MET A 38 18.05 0.87 14.18
CA MET A 38 17.20 0.10 15.09
C MET A 38 16.67 -1.18 14.44
N ILE A 39 16.15 -1.09 13.21
CA ILE A 39 15.67 -2.26 12.47
C ILE A 39 16.81 -3.27 12.28
N ILE A 40 18.01 -2.81 11.91
CA ILE A 40 19.20 -3.65 11.78
C ILE A 40 19.57 -4.33 13.10
N THR A 41 19.59 -3.57 14.21
CA THR A 41 19.93 -4.11 15.54
C THR A 41 18.96 -5.21 15.94
N LEU A 42 17.65 -4.98 15.79
CA LEU A 42 16.61 -5.96 16.10
C LEU A 42 16.69 -7.19 15.18
N LEU A 43 16.98 -6.97 13.90
CA LEU A 43 17.18 -8.03 12.91
C LEU A 43 18.36 -8.93 13.27
N GLU A 44 19.50 -8.34 13.61
CA GLU A 44 20.72 -9.06 13.96
C GLU A 44 20.57 -9.84 15.27
N GLN A 45 19.87 -9.26 16.26
CA GLN A 45 19.62 -9.91 17.53
C GLN A 45 18.56 -11.01 17.42
N TYR A 46 17.36 -10.68 16.95
CA TYR A 46 16.18 -11.54 17.04
C TYR A 46 15.83 -12.25 15.72
N GLY A 47 16.36 -11.79 14.59
CA GLY A 47 16.00 -12.28 13.26
C GLY A 47 14.66 -11.73 12.76
N GLN A 48 14.26 -12.18 11.58
CA GLN A 48 12.99 -11.81 10.94
C GLN A 48 12.27 -13.00 10.33
N GLY A 49 10.96 -12.87 10.16
CA GLY A 49 10.07 -13.87 9.60
C GLY A 49 8.73 -13.84 10.30
N GLY A 50 8.33 -14.94 10.92
CA GLY A 50 7.01 -15.07 11.55
C GLY A 50 5.89 -15.28 10.53
N ASN A 51 4.73 -15.73 11.00
CA ASN A 51 3.56 -15.84 10.13
C ASN A 51 2.96 -14.46 9.89
N CYS A 52 3.11 -13.95 8.67
CA CYS A 52 2.55 -12.67 8.23
C CYS A 52 1.21 -12.82 7.50
N GLY A 53 0.67 -14.03 7.40
CA GLY A 53 -0.57 -14.28 6.68
C GLY A 53 -1.80 -14.33 7.59
N PHE A 54 -2.88 -13.70 7.12
CA PHE A 54 -4.18 -13.68 7.81
C PHE A 54 -4.97 -14.98 7.61
N THR A 55 -5.19 -15.42 6.37
CA THR A 55 -6.01 -16.60 6.04
C THR A 55 -5.20 -17.90 5.92
N LYS A 56 -3.90 -17.79 5.67
CA LYS A 56 -2.98 -18.92 5.47
C LYS A 56 -1.62 -18.55 6.05
N GLN A 57 -0.83 -19.56 6.40
CA GLN A 57 0.55 -19.30 6.81
C GLN A 57 1.35 -18.71 5.64
N PHE A 58 2.02 -17.60 5.89
CA PHE A 58 2.83 -16.91 4.88
C PHE A 58 4.08 -16.29 5.52
N PHE A 59 5.25 -16.65 5.00
CA PHE A 59 6.55 -16.29 5.57
C PHE A 59 7.42 -15.64 4.49
N TYR A 60 8.13 -14.58 4.85
CA TYR A 60 8.99 -13.83 3.94
C TYR A 60 10.08 -13.06 4.69
N ASN A 61 11.11 -12.60 3.97
CA ASN A 61 12.02 -11.56 4.44
C ASN A 61 11.47 -10.18 4.03
N ASN A 62 12.06 -9.09 4.52
CA ASN A 62 11.50 -7.76 4.35
C ASN A 62 12.42 -6.82 3.56
N SER A 63 11.80 -5.97 2.75
CA SER A 63 12.37 -4.70 2.33
C SER A 63 11.68 -3.58 3.09
N PHE A 64 12.39 -2.51 3.43
CA PHE A 64 11.87 -1.36 4.15
C PHE A 64 12.17 -0.08 3.37
N LEU A 65 11.23 0.85 3.44
CA LEU A 65 11.39 2.24 3.04
C LEU A 65 11.17 3.10 4.29
N VAL A 66 12.17 3.89 4.66
CA VAL A 66 12.19 4.73 5.85
C VAL A 66 12.55 6.15 5.42
N ALA A 67 11.83 7.16 5.89
CA ALA A 67 12.08 8.55 5.53
C ALA A 67 11.73 9.49 6.69
N ASP A 68 12.41 10.63 6.73
CA ASP A 68 12.10 11.77 7.57
C ASP A 68 12.17 13.06 6.73
N THR A 69 12.22 14.23 7.37
CA THR A 69 12.23 15.54 6.69
C THR A 69 13.54 15.86 5.96
N THR A 70 14.60 15.06 6.14
CA THR A 70 15.94 15.34 5.60
C THR A 70 16.47 14.23 4.70
N GLU A 71 16.10 12.98 4.96
CA GLU A 71 16.63 11.84 4.22
C GLU A 71 15.65 10.67 4.10
N ALA A 72 15.94 9.77 3.16
CA ALA A 72 15.21 8.54 2.96
C ALA A 72 16.18 7.39 2.68
N TRP A 73 15.80 6.20 3.13
CA TRP A 73 16.60 4.98 3.07
C TRP A 73 15.76 3.80 2.58
N ILE A 74 16.38 2.96 1.76
CA ILE A 74 15.90 1.61 1.44
C ILE A 74 16.81 0.63 2.19
N LEU A 75 16.19 -0.28 2.95
CA LEU A 75 16.87 -1.38 3.64
C LEU A 75 16.29 -2.70 3.13
N GLU A 76 17.12 -3.54 2.55
CA GLU A 76 16.73 -4.86 2.06
C GLU A 76 17.42 -5.96 2.85
N THR A 77 16.70 -7.03 3.15
CA THR A 77 17.13 -8.00 4.16
C THR A 77 16.89 -9.45 3.73
N VAL A 78 17.75 -10.36 4.21
CA VAL A 78 17.72 -11.80 3.93
C VAL A 78 18.17 -12.56 5.17
N GLY A 79 17.25 -13.17 5.91
CA GLY A 79 17.58 -13.73 7.22
C GLY A 79 18.11 -12.63 8.14
N LYS A 80 19.37 -12.71 8.57
CA LYS A 80 20.04 -11.64 9.34
C LYS A 80 20.96 -10.74 8.50
N GLN A 81 21.12 -11.04 7.21
CA GLN A 81 21.94 -10.24 6.31
C GLN A 81 21.13 -9.07 5.77
N TRP A 82 21.79 -7.96 5.49
CA TRP A 82 21.13 -6.75 5.01
C TRP A 82 22.06 -5.91 4.12
N ALA A 83 21.44 -5.13 3.25
CA ALA A 83 22.07 -4.03 2.53
C ALA A 83 21.19 -2.80 2.67
N ARG A 84 21.81 -1.63 2.87
CA ARG A 84 21.09 -0.34 2.91
C ARG A 84 21.63 0.63 1.89
N LYS A 85 20.74 1.49 1.41
CA LYS A 85 21.04 2.53 0.45
C LYS A 85 20.22 3.79 0.73
N GLN A 86 20.87 4.94 0.78
CA GLN A 86 20.23 6.23 0.85
C GLN A 86 19.62 6.59 -0.51
N VAL A 87 18.43 7.17 -0.49
CA VAL A 87 17.70 7.52 -1.71
C VAL A 87 18.14 8.90 -2.19
N SER A 88 18.87 8.96 -3.29
CA SER A 88 19.19 10.21 -4.00
C SER A 88 18.11 10.51 -5.06
N GLY A 89 17.04 11.21 -4.67
CA GLY A 89 15.91 11.54 -5.56
C GLY A 89 14.67 10.70 -5.25
N THR A 90 14.18 9.95 -6.23
CA THR A 90 13.00 9.07 -6.06
C THR A 90 13.43 7.61 -5.84
N GLY A 91 12.74 6.94 -4.94
CA GLY A 91 12.96 5.53 -4.60
C GLY A 91 11.64 4.79 -4.50
N ALA A 92 11.64 3.52 -4.89
CA ALA A 92 10.49 2.64 -4.74
C ALA A 92 10.96 1.22 -4.43
N ILE A 93 10.21 0.55 -3.57
CA ILE A 93 10.35 -0.87 -3.26
C ILE A 93 9.12 -1.63 -3.78
N SER A 94 9.26 -2.93 -3.99
CA SER A 94 8.15 -3.85 -4.21
C SER A 94 8.57 -5.24 -3.70
N ASN A 95 7.83 -6.29 -4.04
CA ASN A 95 8.09 -7.66 -3.56
C ASN A 95 9.27 -8.34 -4.28
N LEU A 96 10.42 -7.67 -4.31
CA LEU A 96 11.70 -8.12 -4.84
C LEU A 96 12.85 -7.36 -4.17
N LEU A 97 14.05 -7.94 -4.15
CA LEU A 97 15.27 -7.20 -3.82
C LEU A 97 15.73 -6.38 -5.05
N THR A 98 16.30 -5.21 -4.80
CA THR A 98 16.67 -4.21 -5.81
C THR A 98 18.02 -3.56 -5.56
N ILE A 99 18.57 -3.63 -4.34
CA ILE A 99 19.89 -3.09 -4.04
C ILE A 99 20.94 -4.01 -4.67
N GLY A 100 21.70 -3.48 -5.63
CA GLY A 100 22.70 -4.23 -6.39
C GLY A 100 24.06 -4.22 -5.70
N SER A 101 25.11 -3.90 -6.46
CA SER A 101 26.47 -3.64 -5.93
C SER A 101 26.70 -2.19 -5.51
N ASP A 102 25.65 -1.38 -5.55
CA ASP A 102 25.59 0.06 -5.28
C ASP A 102 24.99 0.39 -3.91
N TRP A 103 25.03 -0.58 -2.98
CA TRP A 103 24.73 -0.35 -1.56
C TRP A 103 25.72 0.63 -0.94
N ASP A 104 25.25 1.37 0.08
CA ASP A 104 26.12 2.23 0.89
C ASP A 104 26.79 1.41 1.99
N GLU A 105 26.01 0.57 2.67
CA GLU A 105 26.52 -0.36 3.68
C GLU A 105 25.90 -1.76 3.52
N LEU A 106 26.69 -2.77 3.87
CA LEU A 106 26.37 -4.18 3.79
C LEU A 106 26.70 -4.83 5.13
N SER A 107 25.84 -5.74 5.60
CA SER A 107 26.11 -6.51 6.82
C SER A 107 27.45 -7.27 6.70
N PRO A 108 28.35 -7.22 7.70
CA PRO A 108 29.71 -7.80 7.59
C PRO A 108 29.75 -9.28 7.19
N GLY A 109 28.72 -10.06 7.52
CA GLY A 109 28.62 -11.48 7.21
C GLY A 109 28.01 -11.81 5.84
N ALA A 110 27.54 -10.83 5.07
CA ALA A 110 26.73 -11.10 3.87
C ALA A 110 27.50 -11.81 2.77
N GLU A 111 28.74 -11.37 2.48
CA GLU A 111 29.55 -11.96 1.42
C GLU A 111 29.94 -13.39 1.78
N ALA A 112 30.48 -13.62 2.98
CA ALA A 112 30.81 -14.95 3.47
C ALA A 112 29.59 -15.89 3.47
N PHE A 113 28.42 -15.39 3.85
CA PHE A 113 27.17 -16.15 3.79
C PHE A 113 26.78 -16.50 2.35
N ALA A 114 26.85 -15.54 1.41
CA ALA A 114 26.56 -15.79 0.00
C ALA A 114 27.54 -16.78 -0.64
N GLU A 115 28.83 -16.70 -0.31
CA GLU A 115 29.87 -17.61 -0.78
C GLU A 115 29.68 -19.03 -0.26
N GLN A 116 29.45 -19.19 1.04
CA GLN A 116 29.18 -20.49 1.66
C GLN A 116 27.97 -21.19 1.02
N LYS A 117 26.98 -20.40 0.55
CA LYS A 117 25.78 -20.92 -0.11
C LYS A 117 25.92 -21.03 -1.63
N HIS A 118 27.09 -20.71 -2.20
CA HIS A 118 27.32 -20.65 -3.65
C HIS A 118 26.36 -19.71 -4.40
N LEU A 119 25.92 -18.65 -3.71
CA LEU A 119 24.96 -17.66 -4.18
C LEU A 119 25.62 -16.33 -4.58
N ARG A 120 26.88 -16.06 -4.19
CA ARG A 120 27.57 -14.79 -4.50
C ARG A 120 27.48 -14.46 -5.99
N ARG A 121 27.01 -13.25 -6.29
CA ARG A 121 27.01 -12.59 -7.59
C ARG A 121 27.67 -11.21 -7.46
N GLY A 122 28.08 -10.65 -8.59
CA GLY A 122 28.90 -9.44 -8.65
C GLY A 122 30.38 -9.75 -8.90
N LYS A 123 31.11 -8.78 -9.44
CA LYS A 123 32.55 -8.89 -9.73
C LYS A 123 33.36 -8.46 -8.51
N ASP A 124 33.57 -7.16 -8.38
CA ASP A 124 34.41 -6.56 -7.34
C ASP A 124 33.64 -6.49 -6.02
N ARG A 125 32.48 -5.82 -6.03
CA ARG A 125 31.53 -5.80 -4.91
C ARG A 125 30.45 -6.86 -5.12
N MET A 126 29.98 -7.47 -4.03
CA MET A 126 28.80 -8.32 -4.09
C MET A 126 27.57 -7.53 -4.53
N ASP A 127 26.81 -8.11 -5.45
CA ASP A 127 25.48 -7.65 -5.83
C ASP A 127 24.44 -8.33 -4.92
N PHE A 128 23.82 -7.56 -4.01
CA PHE A 128 22.97 -8.12 -2.96
C PHE A 128 21.70 -8.76 -3.54
N ALA A 129 20.97 -8.03 -4.38
CA ALA A 129 19.77 -8.49 -5.05
C ALA A 129 20.05 -9.71 -5.95
N ALA A 130 21.09 -9.68 -6.78
CA ALA A 130 21.41 -10.79 -7.67
C ALA A 130 21.88 -12.04 -6.91
N SER A 131 22.50 -11.87 -5.75
CA SER A 131 22.95 -12.99 -4.91
C SER A 131 21.77 -13.69 -4.22
N PHE A 132 20.82 -12.93 -3.68
CA PHE A 132 19.82 -13.50 -2.77
C PHE A 132 18.39 -13.60 -3.32
N SER A 133 18.04 -12.90 -4.39
CA SER A 133 16.66 -12.94 -4.94
C SER A 133 16.28 -14.32 -5.42
N ASP A 134 15.05 -14.75 -5.11
CA ASP A 134 14.43 -15.90 -5.75
C ASP A 134 13.90 -15.49 -7.14
N PRO A 135 14.49 -16.00 -8.25
CA PRO A 135 14.10 -15.58 -9.59
C PRO A 135 12.71 -16.07 -10.00
N LEU A 136 12.23 -17.20 -9.47
CA LEU A 136 10.92 -17.75 -9.81
C LEU A 136 9.82 -16.90 -9.19
N PHE A 137 9.86 -16.69 -7.87
CA PHE A 137 8.87 -15.86 -7.18
C PHE A 137 8.89 -14.42 -7.68
N THR A 138 10.08 -13.84 -7.90
CA THR A 138 10.21 -12.46 -8.40
C THR A 138 9.59 -12.28 -9.79
N LYS A 139 9.71 -13.28 -10.67
CA LYS A 139 9.11 -13.22 -12.02
C LYS A 139 7.59 -13.33 -11.96
N PHE A 140 7.06 -14.28 -11.18
CA PHE A 140 5.61 -14.50 -11.08
C PHE A 140 4.89 -13.39 -10.31
N SER A 141 5.56 -12.72 -9.37
CA SER A 141 4.96 -11.61 -8.62
C SER A 141 4.78 -10.35 -9.46
N ARG A 142 5.45 -10.22 -10.62
CA ARG A 142 5.52 -9.00 -11.45
C ARG A 142 5.95 -7.75 -10.67
N ALA A 143 6.63 -7.93 -9.54
CA ALA A 143 7.04 -6.84 -8.66
C ALA A 143 7.98 -5.84 -9.34
N GLY A 144 8.82 -6.30 -10.28
CA GLY A 144 9.65 -5.41 -11.10
C GLY A 144 8.84 -4.45 -11.97
N ALA A 145 7.73 -4.92 -12.57
CA ALA A 145 6.84 -4.09 -13.36
C ALA A 145 6.09 -3.07 -12.49
N ARG A 146 5.58 -3.50 -11.32
CA ARG A 146 4.98 -2.57 -10.33
C ARG A 146 5.96 -1.47 -9.93
N ARG A 147 7.18 -1.83 -9.55
CA ARG A 147 8.22 -0.86 -9.17
C ARG A 147 8.53 0.12 -10.30
N ALA A 148 8.68 -0.38 -11.53
CA ALA A 148 8.92 0.47 -12.70
C ALA A 148 7.75 1.43 -12.96
N SER A 149 6.50 0.95 -12.82
CA SER A 149 5.30 1.79 -12.93
C SER A 149 5.27 2.89 -11.87
N SER A 150 5.59 2.58 -10.61
CA SER A 150 5.69 3.58 -9.54
C SER A 150 6.77 4.61 -9.84
N LEU A 151 7.99 4.19 -10.19
CA LEU A 151 9.09 5.13 -10.50
C LEU A 151 8.78 6.02 -11.70
N SER A 152 8.17 5.46 -12.74
CA SER A 152 7.70 6.22 -13.89
C SER A 152 6.65 7.27 -13.51
N ALA A 153 5.80 6.99 -12.52
CA ALA A 153 4.75 7.91 -12.06
C ALA A 153 5.31 9.10 -11.29
N LEU A 154 6.38 8.88 -10.54
CA LEU A 154 7.07 9.93 -9.80
C LEU A 154 7.83 10.88 -10.74
N GLY A 155 8.03 10.49 -12.00
CA GLY A 155 8.71 11.27 -13.02
C GLY A 155 10.22 11.29 -12.85
N SER A 156 10.92 11.71 -13.91
CA SER A 156 12.36 11.95 -13.88
C SER A 156 12.64 13.46 -13.76
N GLY A 157 13.28 13.88 -12.67
CA GLY A 157 13.88 15.21 -12.54
C GLY A 157 13.09 16.27 -11.77
N ALA A 158 11.83 16.02 -11.42
CA ALA A 158 11.06 16.87 -10.50
C ALA A 158 10.91 16.19 -9.12
N PRO A 159 10.84 16.97 -8.02
CA PRO A 159 10.47 16.41 -6.71
C PRO A 159 9.10 15.73 -6.77
N ALA A 160 8.99 14.55 -6.17
CA ALA A 160 7.69 13.90 -6.03
C ALA A 160 6.78 14.76 -5.15
N THR A 161 5.51 14.86 -5.52
CA THR A 161 4.48 15.57 -4.76
C THR A 161 3.44 14.59 -4.24
N ALA A 162 2.59 15.02 -3.30
CA ALA A 162 1.47 14.20 -2.87
C ALA A 162 0.60 13.76 -4.06
N ALA A 163 0.35 14.66 -5.02
CA ALA A 163 -0.41 14.36 -6.22
C ALA A 163 0.24 13.26 -7.09
N THR A 164 1.56 13.33 -7.33
CA THR A 164 2.25 12.29 -8.14
C THR A 164 2.32 10.96 -7.42
N MET A 165 2.46 10.95 -6.09
CA MET A 165 2.40 9.73 -5.29
C MET A 165 0.99 9.11 -5.27
N LYS A 166 -0.07 9.92 -5.10
CA LYS A 166 -1.47 9.47 -5.21
C LYS A 166 -1.71 8.84 -6.59
N ALA A 167 -1.26 9.48 -7.66
CA ALA A 167 -1.36 8.95 -9.01
C ALA A 167 -0.58 7.63 -9.19
N ALA A 168 0.61 7.50 -8.60
CA ALA A 168 1.40 6.26 -8.63
C ALA A 168 0.65 5.10 -7.97
N LEU A 169 0.02 5.34 -6.81
CA LEU A 169 -0.73 4.34 -6.05
C LEU A 169 -1.99 3.86 -6.78
N ARG A 170 -2.51 4.65 -7.73
CA ARG A 170 -3.70 4.34 -8.54
C ARG A 170 -3.41 3.51 -9.78
N ARG A 171 -2.14 3.31 -10.15
CA ARG A 171 -1.80 2.73 -11.46
C ARG A 171 -2.20 1.26 -11.58
N HIS A 172 -2.83 0.95 -12.70
CA HIS A 172 -2.94 -0.39 -13.26
C HIS A 172 -1.86 -0.61 -14.32
N ASP A 173 -1.52 -1.86 -14.62
CA ASP A 173 -0.50 -2.19 -15.61
C ASP A 173 -0.98 -2.23 -17.06
N ASP A 174 -2.28 -2.04 -17.27
CA ASP A 174 -2.94 -2.00 -18.57
C ASP A 174 -3.82 -0.73 -18.66
N PRO A 175 -3.70 0.10 -19.71
CA PRO A 175 -4.61 1.24 -19.91
C PRO A 175 -6.08 0.81 -20.13
N ASP A 176 -6.31 -0.38 -20.68
CA ASP A 176 -7.64 -0.96 -20.90
C ASP A 176 -8.02 -1.93 -19.76
N TYR A 177 -7.48 -1.71 -18.56
CA TYR A 177 -7.64 -2.60 -17.43
C TYR A 177 -9.10 -2.90 -17.11
N ALA A 178 -9.44 -4.18 -17.18
CA ALA A 178 -10.69 -4.72 -16.67
C ALA A 178 -10.46 -5.41 -15.32
N LEU A 179 -11.32 -5.15 -14.34
CA LEU A 179 -11.27 -5.81 -13.02
C LEU A 179 -11.21 -7.34 -13.13
N SER A 180 -11.91 -7.90 -14.12
CA SER A 180 -11.99 -9.35 -14.33
C SER A 180 -10.74 -10.00 -14.91
N ALA A 181 -9.83 -9.20 -15.47
CA ALA A 181 -8.52 -9.70 -15.88
C ALA A 181 -7.69 -10.07 -14.64
N GLY A 182 -7.75 -9.23 -13.59
CA GLY A 182 -6.89 -9.34 -12.42
C GLY A 182 -5.41 -9.14 -12.79
N SER A 183 -4.66 -8.37 -12.00
CA SER A 183 -3.25 -8.19 -12.31
C SER A 183 -2.42 -7.98 -11.05
N VAL A 184 -1.49 -8.90 -10.85
CA VAL A 184 -0.38 -8.70 -9.92
C VAL A 184 0.64 -7.70 -10.47
N GLY A 185 0.52 -7.25 -11.72
CA GLY A 185 1.38 -6.20 -12.27
C GLY A 185 0.97 -4.78 -11.87
N SER A 186 -0.26 -4.59 -11.40
CA SER A 186 -0.82 -3.30 -10.99
C SER A 186 -0.35 -2.86 -9.60
N VAL A 187 -0.22 -1.56 -9.39
CA VAL A 187 -0.02 -0.99 -8.04
C VAL A 187 -1.35 -1.01 -7.28
N CYS A 188 -2.44 -0.57 -7.94
CA CYS A 188 -3.80 -0.77 -7.46
C CYS A 188 -4.29 -2.17 -7.85
N MET A 189 -4.16 -3.14 -6.95
CA MET A 189 -4.61 -4.51 -7.18
C MET A 189 -6.08 -4.68 -6.80
N HIS A 190 -6.83 -5.41 -7.63
CA HIS A 190 -8.23 -5.74 -7.39
C HIS A 190 -8.44 -7.26 -7.31
N PHE A 191 -9.34 -7.65 -6.41
CA PHE A 191 -9.76 -9.04 -6.26
C PHE A 191 -10.58 -9.54 -7.46
N GLY A 192 -10.50 -10.85 -7.73
CA GLY A 192 -11.29 -11.54 -8.76
C GLY A 192 -10.47 -12.31 -9.80
N GLY A 193 -9.15 -12.16 -9.80
CA GLY A 193 -8.24 -12.94 -10.62
C GLY A 193 -7.94 -14.35 -10.05
N LEU A 194 -7.26 -15.18 -10.84
CA LEU A 194 -6.70 -16.45 -10.36
C LEU A 194 -5.57 -16.25 -9.34
N VAL A 195 -4.90 -15.10 -9.42
CA VAL A 195 -3.78 -14.70 -8.57
C VAL A 195 -3.90 -13.21 -8.23
N GLY A 196 -3.39 -12.84 -7.06
CA GLY A 196 -3.40 -11.46 -6.56
C GLY A 196 -4.42 -11.23 -5.44
N ASP A 197 -4.07 -10.28 -4.57
CA ASP A 197 -4.90 -9.82 -3.46
C ASP A 197 -5.52 -8.44 -3.81
N GLN A 198 -6.30 -7.88 -2.90
CA GLN A 198 -6.91 -6.56 -3.06
C GLN A 198 -6.09 -5.51 -2.31
N THR A 199 -5.86 -4.35 -2.94
CA THR A 199 -5.36 -3.18 -2.21
C THR A 199 -6.42 -2.75 -1.20
N VAL A 200 -6.13 -2.90 0.09
CA VAL A 200 -7.08 -2.63 1.20
C VAL A 200 -7.02 -1.20 1.75
N GLY A 201 -5.98 -0.46 1.38
CA GLY A 201 -5.72 0.90 1.84
C GLY A 201 -4.51 1.49 1.12
N SER A 202 -4.40 2.80 1.11
CA SER A 202 -3.26 3.53 0.56
C SER A 202 -3.00 4.79 1.37
N MET A 203 -1.73 5.16 1.45
CA MET A 203 -1.27 6.30 2.25
C MET A 203 -0.14 7.03 1.53
N VAL A 204 -0.18 8.35 1.56
CA VAL A 204 0.93 9.24 1.20
C VAL A 204 1.25 10.10 2.41
N ALA A 205 2.43 9.95 3.00
CA ALA A 205 2.88 10.78 4.11
C ALA A 205 3.70 11.95 3.55
N ASP A 206 3.16 13.16 3.69
CA ASP A 206 3.85 14.40 3.43
C ASP A 206 4.51 14.87 4.73
N LEU A 207 5.85 14.88 4.73
CA LEU A 207 6.67 15.15 5.91
C LEU A 207 7.24 16.57 5.91
N ASP A 208 6.54 17.52 5.31
CA ASP A 208 6.95 18.93 5.34
C ASP A 208 7.16 19.44 6.79
N LYS A 209 8.15 20.32 6.96
CA LYS A 209 8.54 20.93 8.24
C LYS A 209 7.45 21.82 8.83
N SER A 210 6.48 22.25 8.04
CA SER A 210 5.31 22.97 8.54
C SER A 210 4.36 22.10 9.36
N GLY A 211 4.51 20.77 9.31
CA GLY A 211 3.78 19.78 10.11
C GLY A 211 3.29 18.62 9.24
N PRO A 212 3.51 17.35 9.65
CA PRO A 212 3.29 16.21 8.77
C PRO A 212 1.79 15.91 8.55
N VAL A 213 1.43 15.64 7.29
CA VAL A 213 0.07 15.26 6.89
C VAL A 213 0.14 13.92 6.20
N ALA A 214 -0.66 12.95 6.66
CA ALA A 214 -0.86 11.72 5.90
C ALA A 214 -2.17 11.79 5.13
N TRP A 215 -2.09 11.56 3.83
CA TRP A 215 -3.23 11.40 2.95
C TRP A 215 -3.60 9.93 2.90
N VAL A 216 -4.78 9.55 3.38
CA VAL A 216 -5.19 8.14 3.52
C VAL A 216 -6.50 7.86 2.78
N THR A 217 -6.58 6.68 2.15
CA THR A 217 -7.85 6.22 1.57
C THR A 217 -8.79 5.65 2.62
N GLY A 218 -8.26 5.10 3.72
CA GLY A 218 -9.04 4.42 4.77
C GLY A 218 -9.87 3.22 4.29
N THR A 219 -9.76 2.85 3.02
CA THR A 219 -10.65 1.94 2.28
C THR A 219 -9.91 1.32 1.10
N SER A 220 -10.51 0.29 0.49
CA SER A 220 -9.91 -0.45 -0.62
C SER A 220 -9.86 0.38 -1.93
N ALA A 221 -9.00 -0.03 -2.87
CA ALA A 221 -8.91 0.50 -4.23
C ALA A 221 -8.70 2.03 -4.35
N PRO A 222 -7.44 2.52 -4.28
CA PRO A 222 -7.13 3.95 -4.41
C PRO A 222 -7.58 4.60 -5.73
N CYS A 223 -7.82 3.82 -6.80
CA CYS A 223 -8.30 4.34 -8.08
C CYS A 223 -9.69 5.00 -7.98
N ILE A 224 -10.51 4.57 -7.01
CA ILE A 224 -11.85 5.10 -6.78
C ILE A 224 -12.01 5.81 -5.43
N ALA A 225 -11.17 5.46 -4.46
CA ALA A 225 -11.21 6.04 -3.14
C ALA A 225 -10.58 7.44 -3.12
N LEU A 226 -11.17 8.33 -2.32
CA LEU A 226 -10.58 9.62 -1.98
C LEU A 226 -9.39 9.43 -1.03
N PHE A 227 -8.33 10.20 -1.25
CA PHE A 227 -7.29 10.47 -0.26
C PHE A 227 -7.73 11.63 0.62
N LYS A 228 -7.99 11.36 1.90
CA LYS A 228 -8.33 12.38 2.91
C LYS A 228 -7.12 12.67 3.80
N PRO A 229 -6.91 13.92 4.23
CA PRO A 229 -5.81 14.28 5.10
C PRO A 229 -6.10 13.87 6.56
N ILE A 230 -5.08 13.35 7.23
CA ILE A 230 -5.02 13.21 8.70
C ILE A 230 -3.75 13.90 9.20
N THR A 231 -3.85 14.54 10.36
CA THR A 231 -2.72 15.18 11.07
C THR A 231 -2.08 14.16 12.00
N LEU A 232 -0.80 13.80 11.78
CA LEU A 232 -0.15 12.71 12.52
C LEU A 232 0.17 13.03 13.99
N ASP A 233 0.12 14.30 14.36
CA ASP A 233 0.40 14.84 15.69
C ASP A 233 -0.85 14.99 16.57
N ALA A 234 -2.03 14.59 16.08
CA ALA A 234 -3.28 14.77 16.80
C ALA A 234 -4.19 13.55 16.70
N GLU A 235 -4.72 13.07 17.83
CA GLU A 235 -5.86 12.15 17.84
C GLU A 235 -7.07 12.83 17.18
N GLY A 236 -7.63 12.25 16.13
CA GLY A 236 -8.57 12.99 15.29
C GLY A 236 -9.32 12.18 14.24
N THR A 237 -10.15 12.91 13.50
CA THR A 237 -11.12 12.38 12.53
C THR A 237 -10.47 11.48 11.50
N GLY A 238 -11.12 10.34 11.21
CA GLY A 238 -10.61 9.34 10.26
C GLY A 238 -9.69 8.28 10.87
N MET A 239 -9.34 8.41 12.15
CA MET A 239 -8.64 7.39 12.92
C MET A 239 -9.62 6.68 13.84
N PHE A 240 -9.53 5.34 13.89
CA PHE A 240 -10.33 4.51 14.78
C PHE A 240 -9.42 3.86 15.82
N GLY A 241 -9.79 3.98 17.09
CA GLY A 241 -9.11 3.29 18.19
C GLY A 241 -9.38 1.78 18.18
N GLU A 242 -8.61 1.03 18.98
CA GLU A 242 -8.80 -0.42 19.14
C GLU A 242 -10.18 -0.79 19.69
N ASP A 243 -10.82 0.11 20.43
CA ASP A 243 -12.18 0.01 20.97
C ASP A 243 -13.28 0.40 19.95
N GLN A 244 -12.91 0.89 18.77
CA GLN A 244 -13.82 1.39 17.74
C GLN A 244 -13.90 0.51 16.50
N GLN A 245 -13.58 -0.79 16.62
CA GLN A 245 -13.53 -1.74 15.50
C GLN A 245 -14.84 -1.80 14.69
N GLU A 246 -16.00 -1.76 15.35
CA GLU A 246 -17.30 -1.78 14.66
C GLU A 246 -17.52 -0.52 13.81
N LYS A 247 -17.14 0.66 14.33
CA LYS A 247 -17.22 1.92 13.56
C LYS A 247 -16.27 1.90 12.37
N ALA A 248 -15.05 1.41 12.56
CA ALA A 248 -14.06 1.26 11.49
C ALA A 248 -14.57 0.30 10.40
N LEU A 249 -15.15 -0.83 10.80
CA LEU A 249 -15.71 -1.81 9.88
C LEU A 249 -16.89 -1.22 9.10
N ASN A 250 -17.83 -0.54 9.76
CA ASN A 250 -18.98 0.08 9.08
C ASN A 250 -18.52 1.15 8.08
N TYR A 251 -17.57 2.00 8.46
CA TYR A 251 -16.95 2.98 7.55
C TYR A 251 -16.31 2.30 6.32
N TRP A 252 -15.59 1.20 6.54
CA TRP A 252 -14.98 0.44 5.45
C TRP A 252 -16.03 -0.19 4.53
N LEU A 253 -17.09 -0.78 5.11
CA LEU A 253 -18.17 -1.44 4.37
C LEU A 253 -18.96 -0.46 3.49
N GLU A 254 -19.22 0.77 3.94
CA GLU A 254 -19.88 1.82 3.15
C GLU A 254 -19.16 2.07 1.81
N ASN A 255 -17.82 2.07 1.82
CA ASN A 255 -17.01 2.27 0.63
C ASN A 255 -16.82 0.99 -0.18
N GLU A 256 -16.79 -0.15 0.50
CA GLU A 256 -16.68 -1.45 -0.15
C GLU A 256 -17.92 -1.75 -1.03
N TYR A 257 -19.10 -1.22 -0.71
CA TYR A 257 -20.26 -1.29 -1.61
C TYR A 257 -19.99 -0.70 -2.99
N ILE A 258 -19.41 0.50 -3.03
CA ILE A 258 -19.03 1.17 -4.28
C ILE A 258 -18.00 0.30 -5.01
N SER A 259 -16.94 -0.13 -4.30
CA SER A 259 -15.88 -0.99 -4.84
C SER A 259 -16.42 -2.28 -5.47
N ARG A 260 -17.37 -2.94 -4.80
CA ARG A 260 -18.00 -4.17 -5.30
C ARG A 260 -18.94 -3.93 -6.46
N ASN A 261 -19.62 -2.79 -6.51
CA ASN A 261 -20.48 -2.42 -7.63
C ASN A 261 -19.67 -2.20 -8.94
N LEU A 262 -18.38 -1.86 -8.84
CA LEU A 262 -17.52 -1.71 -10.01
C LEU A 262 -17.26 -2.99 -10.78
N GLN A 263 -17.61 -4.17 -10.24
CA GLN A 263 -17.51 -5.44 -10.96
C GLN A 263 -18.14 -5.34 -12.35
N ASN A 264 -19.22 -4.58 -12.51
CA ASN A 264 -19.80 -4.28 -13.82
C ASN A 264 -19.39 -2.89 -14.29
N ASN A 265 -19.05 -2.76 -15.57
CA ASN A 265 -18.82 -1.47 -16.25
C ASN A 265 -17.78 -0.59 -15.59
N TYR A 266 -16.69 -1.22 -15.16
CA TYR A 266 -15.59 -0.54 -14.48
C TYR A 266 -15.13 0.74 -15.19
N ALA A 267 -14.87 0.69 -16.50
CA ALA A 267 -14.36 1.85 -17.23
C ALA A 267 -15.30 3.07 -17.16
N GLU A 268 -16.59 2.86 -17.45
CA GLU A 268 -17.62 3.90 -17.43
C GLU A 268 -17.84 4.46 -16.02
N LYS A 269 -17.94 3.57 -15.02
CA LYS A 269 -18.12 3.97 -13.62
C LYS A 269 -16.88 4.66 -13.07
N HIS A 270 -15.68 4.19 -13.42
CA HIS A 270 -14.43 4.82 -13.03
C HIS A 270 -14.34 6.24 -13.59
N GLU A 271 -14.71 6.45 -14.87
CA GLU A 271 -14.76 7.80 -15.45
C GLU A 271 -15.77 8.70 -14.72
N ALA A 272 -16.96 8.18 -14.39
CA ALA A 272 -17.96 8.92 -13.63
C ALA A 272 -17.47 9.29 -12.21
N ILE A 273 -16.79 8.36 -11.53
CA ILE A 273 -16.18 8.59 -10.22
C ILE A 273 -15.07 9.63 -10.33
N GLU A 274 -14.20 9.55 -11.35
CA GLU A 274 -13.07 10.46 -11.52
C GLU A 274 -13.52 11.93 -11.61
N LYS A 275 -14.62 12.19 -12.34
CA LYS A 275 -15.21 13.52 -12.49
C LYS A 275 -15.64 14.14 -11.17
N LEU A 276 -16.00 13.32 -10.17
CA LEU A 276 -16.36 13.77 -8.83
C LEU A 276 -15.14 13.79 -7.90
N ARG A 277 -14.25 12.81 -8.03
CA ARG A 277 -13.10 12.59 -7.14
C ARG A 277 -12.04 13.65 -7.30
N ALA A 278 -11.61 13.91 -8.54
CA ALA A 278 -10.52 14.84 -8.84
C ALA A 278 -10.75 16.26 -8.28
N PRO A 279 -11.88 16.94 -8.55
CA PRO A 279 -12.11 18.29 -8.02
C PRO A 279 -12.23 18.31 -6.49
N LEU A 280 -12.76 17.24 -5.88
CA LEU A 280 -12.89 17.17 -4.43
C LEU A 280 -11.54 16.96 -3.74
N GLU A 281 -10.65 16.13 -4.30
CA GLU A 281 -9.28 16.00 -3.77
C GLU A 281 -8.49 17.28 -3.91
N GLN A 282 -8.64 18.00 -5.02
CA GLN A 282 -8.06 19.33 -5.17
C GLN A 282 -8.56 20.28 -4.08
N ARG A 283 -9.87 20.29 -3.81
CA ARG A 283 -10.44 21.08 -2.71
C ARG A 283 -9.88 20.66 -1.34
N PHE A 284 -9.62 19.37 -1.10
CA PHE A 284 -8.98 18.94 0.15
C PHE A 284 -7.55 19.47 0.28
N GLU A 285 -6.79 19.51 -0.82
CA GLU A 285 -5.46 20.11 -0.85
C GLU A 285 -5.50 21.61 -0.55
N GLU A 286 -6.44 22.35 -1.14
CA GLU A 286 -6.69 23.77 -0.87
C GLU A 286 -7.06 24.01 0.61
N ILE A 287 -8.02 23.26 1.15
CA ILE A 287 -8.43 23.31 2.56
C ILE A 287 -7.24 23.12 3.51
N MET A 288 -6.37 22.14 3.23
CA MET A 288 -5.20 21.87 4.07
C MET A 288 -4.08 22.91 3.90
N THR A 289 -3.97 23.52 2.73
CA THR A 289 -2.96 24.54 2.43
C THR A 289 -3.31 25.87 3.09
N ASP A 290 -4.59 26.24 3.07
CA ASP A 290 -5.10 27.49 3.64
C ASP A 290 -5.23 27.44 5.18
N ALA A 291 -5.26 26.24 5.76
CA ALA A 291 -5.37 26.05 7.20
C ALA A 291 -4.05 26.35 7.92
N ALA A 292 -4.06 27.35 8.81
CA ALA A 292 -2.96 27.55 9.76
C ALA A 292 -2.75 26.30 10.63
N PRO A 293 -1.53 26.03 11.12
CA PRO A 293 -1.19 24.78 11.82
C PRO A 293 -2.19 24.38 12.92
N GLU A 294 -2.65 25.32 13.73
CA GLU A 294 -3.61 25.11 14.82
C GLU A 294 -5.03 24.71 14.34
N TYR A 295 -5.39 25.01 13.09
CA TYR A 295 -6.69 24.67 12.49
C TYR A 295 -6.64 23.45 11.57
N ARG A 296 -5.46 22.89 11.28
CA ARG A 296 -5.31 21.71 10.40
C ARG A 296 -6.14 20.52 10.81
N LYS A 297 -6.30 20.32 12.13
CA LYS A 297 -7.18 19.27 12.66
C LYS A 297 -8.64 19.48 12.23
N GLN A 298 -9.15 20.72 12.34
CA GLN A 298 -10.51 21.07 11.93
C GLN A 298 -10.69 20.94 10.41
N ALA A 299 -9.72 21.42 9.64
CA ALA A 299 -9.67 21.30 8.18
C ALA A 299 -9.72 19.82 7.73
N ALA A 300 -8.95 18.95 8.40
CA ALA A 300 -9.02 17.51 8.16
C ALA A 300 -10.41 16.95 8.48
N ARG A 301 -11.07 17.38 9.57
CA ARG A 301 -12.44 16.95 9.87
C ARG A 301 -13.42 17.32 8.77
N GLU A 302 -13.32 18.54 8.24
CA GLU A 302 -14.18 19.01 7.15
C GLU A 302 -14.04 18.11 5.91
N CYS A 303 -12.82 17.68 5.57
CA CYS A 303 -12.60 16.76 4.45
C CYS A 303 -13.33 15.42 4.63
N PHE A 304 -13.37 14.88 5.84
CA PHE A 304 -14.10 13.64 6.14
C PHE A 304 -15.62 13.81 6.16
N GLU A 305 -16.14 15.00 6.49
CA GLU A 305 -17.57 15.30 6.37
C GLU A 305 -17.99 15.42 4.91
N LEU A 306 -17.19 16.11 4.08
CA LEU A 306 -17.40 16.21 2.63
C LEU A 306 -17.35 14.84 1.93
N GLU A 307 -16.58 13.88 2.46
CA GLU A 307 -16.58 12.50 1.96
C GLU A 307 -17.96 11.84 2.05
N LYS A 308 -18.76 12.14 3.07
CA LYS A 308 -20.11 11.56 3.22
C LYS A 308 -21.02 12.00 2.08
N GLU A 309 -20.99 13.27 1.73
CA GLU A 309 -21.73 13.82 0.59
C GLU A 309 -21.23 13.24 -0.73
N TYR A 310 -19.91 13.10 -0.87
CA TYR A 310 -19.29 12.48 -2.03
C TYR A 310 -19.75 11.05 -2.25
N ARG A 311 -19.87 10.22 -1.21
CA ARG A 311 -20.34 8.83 -1.34
C ARG A 311 -21.73 8.76 -1.95
N VAL A 312 -22.63 9.65 -1.51
CA VAL A 312 -23.99 9.75 -2.07
C VAL A 312 -23.95 10.18 -3.54
N ALA A 313 -23.13 11.18 -3.87
CA ALA A 313 -22.97 11.65 -5.24
C ALA A 313 -22.40 10.57 -6.18
N VAL A 314 -21.40 9.81 -5.70
CA VAL A 314 -20.82 8.67 -6.44
C VAL A 314 -21.88 7.62 -6.70
N TRP A 315 -22.66 7.23 -5.69
CA TRP A 315 -23.70 6.22 -5.87
C TRP A 315 -24.70 6.63 -6.95
N LYS A 316 -25.21 7.86 -6.88
CA LYS A 316 -26.13 8.43 -7.90
C LYS A 316 -25.53 8.48 -9.30
N ALA A 317 -24.22 8.65 -9.41
CA ALA A 317 -23.53 8.70 -10.70
C ALA A 317 -23.32 7.30 -11.30
N ILE A 318 -23.09 6.27 -10.49
CA ILE A 318 -22.75 4.92 -10.98
C ILE A 318 -23.95 3.97 -11.06
N GLU A 319 -25.00 4.20 -10.29
CA GLU A 319 -26.21 3.35 -10.30
C GLU A 319 -26.85 3.24 -11.69
N PRO A 320 -27.02 4.33 -12.48
CA PRO A 320 -27.58 4.24 -13.84
C PRO A 320 -26.68 3.49 -14.82
N LEU A 321 -25.39 3.33 -14.49
CA LEU A 321 -24.39 2.62 -15.31
C LEU A 321 -24.32 1.12 -14.96
N ASP A 322 -25.12 0.66 -14.00
CA ASP A 322 -25.10 -0.73 -13.57
C ASP A 322 -25.93 -1.61 -14.51
N HIS A 323 -25.24 -2.27 -15.42
CA HIS A 323 -25.82 -3.26 -16.31
C HIS A 323 -24.94 -4.52 -16.41
N PRO A 324 -25.51 -5.70 -16.73
CA PRO A 324 -24.75 -6.94 -16.68
C PRO A 324 -23.53 -6.93 -17.60
N THR A 325 -22.33 -7.05 -17.01
CA THR A 325 -21.09 -7.25 -17.75
C THR A 325 -20.74 -8.73 -17.80
N ARG A 326 -20.31 -9.22 -18.97
CA ARG A 326 -19.91 -10.63 -19.11
C ARG A 326 -18.50 -10.83 -18.54
N HIS A 327 -18.43 -11.56 -17.43
CA HIS A 327 -17.17 -11.95 -16.80
C HIS A 327 -16.82 -13.41 -17.05
N SER A 328 -15.57 -13.77 -16.75
CA SER A 328 -15.17 -15.17 -16.72
C SER A 328 -15.97 -15.94 -15.64
N PRO A 329 -16.33 -17.21 -15.85
CA PRO A 329 -17.05 -18.00 -14.85
C PRO A 329 -16.33 -18.07 -13.49
N VAL A 330 -14.99 -18.06 -13.52
CA VAL A 330 -14.15 -18.09 -12.32
C VAL A 330 -14.31 -16.79 -11.53
N PHE A 331 -14.18 -15.64 -12.18
CA PHE A 331 -14.37 -14.33 -11.54
C PHE A 331 -15.75 -14.24 -10.87
N SER A 332 -16.81 -14.57 -11.62
CA SER A 332 -18.18 -14.54 -11.09
C SER A 332 -18.41 -15.54 -9.95
N MET A 333 -17.73 -16.69 -9.95
CA MET A 333 -17.85 -17.67 -8.86
C MET A 333 -17.15 -17.18 -7.59
N GLN A 334 -15.94 -16.63 -7.72
CA GLN A 334 -15.17 -16.09 -6.60
C GLN A 334 -15.92 -14.96 -5.91
N TRP A 335 -16.38 -13.94 -6.66
CA TRP A 335 -17.13 -12.83 -6.09
C TRP A 335 -18.45 -13.26 -5.45
N ARG A 336 -19.17 -14.23 -6.03
CA ARG A 336 -20.38 -14.79 -5.38
C ARG A 336 -20.05 -15.46 -4.05
N ARG A 337 -18.90 -16.13 -3.92
CA ARG A 337 -18.47 -16.73 -2.65
C ARG A 337 -18.17 -15.66 -1.62
N GLU A 338 -17.35 -14.67 -1.96
CA GLU A 338 -16.97 -13.60 -1.03
C GLU A 338 -18.18 -12.75 -0.60
N ASN A 339 -19.11 -12.45 -1.51
CA ASN A 339 -20.35 -11.74 -1.18
C ASN A 339 -21.23 -12.55 -0.21
N ARG A 340 -21.36 -13.87 -0.41
CA ARG A 340 -22.11 -14.74 0.52
C ARG A 340 -21.45 -14.80 1.89
N GLU A 341 -20.13 -14.87 1.93
CA GLU A 341 -19.38 -14.91 3.19
C GLU A 341 -19.52 -13.59 3.97
N LEU A 342 -19.46 -12.46 3.26
CA LEU A 342 -19.68 -11.14 3.85
C LEU A 342 -21.07 -11.05 4.50
N VAL A 343 -22.14 -11.38 3.78
CA VAL A 343 -23.52 -11.36 4.31
C VAL A 343 -23.67 -12.32 5.50
N ARG A 344 -23.03 -13.50 5.43
CA ARG A 344 -23.05 -14.47 6.54
C ARG A 344 -22.39 -13.93 7.80
N ARG A 345 -21.25 -13.24 7.66
CA ARG A 345 -20.50 -12.68 8.79
C ARG A 345 -21.10 -11.37 9.30
N TRP A 346 -21.75 -10.60 8.41
CA TRP A 346 -22.28 -9.27 8.70
C TRP A 346 -23.69 -9.08 8.12
N PRO A 347 -24.75 -9.63 8.73
CA PRO A 347 -26.11 -9.59 8.17
C PRO A 347 -26.68 -8.17 8.01
N VAL A 348 -26.20 -7.19 8.78
CA VAL A 348 -26.57 -5.76 8.64
C VAL A 348 -26.14 -5.19 7.27
N TYR A 349 -25.17 -5.82 6.62
CA TYR A 349 -24.80 -5.53 5.23
C TYR A 349 -26.05 -5.61 4.32
N SER A 350 -26.85 -6.68 4.34
CA SER A 350 -28.03 -6.76 3.45
C SER A 350 -29.10 -5.68 3.67
N GLN A 351 -29.15 -5.06 4.86
CA GLN A 351 -30.11 -3.96 5.14
C GLN A 351 -29.59 -2.60 4.64
N SER A 352 -28.27 -2.40 4.53
CA SER A 352 -27.69 -1.16 4.01
C SER A 352 -27.75 -1.07 2.48
N SER A 353 -27.78 -2.21 1.77
CA SER A 353 -28.04 -2.22 0.31
C SER A 353 -29.47 -1.83 -0.06
N GLU A 354 -30.46 -2.10 0.80
CA GLU A 354 -31.83 -1.60 0.61
C GLU A 354 -31.96 -0.10 0.96
N ASN A 355 -31.13 0.41 1.87
CA ASN A 355 -31.10 1.85 2.19
C ASN A 355 -30.32 2.70 1.16
N ALA A 356 -29.40 2.11 0.40
CA ALA A 356 -28.72 2.78 -0.72
C ALA A 356 -29.70 3.15 -1.86
N SER A 357 -30.84 2.45 -1.98
CA SER A 357 -31.94 2.84 -2.87
C SER A 357 -32.83 3.99 -2.34
N THR A 358 -32.52 4.56 -1.16
CA THR A 358 -33.33 5.63 -0.53
C THR A 358 -32.54 6.88 -0.11
N VAL A 359 -31.33 7.11 -0.63
CA VAL A 359 -30.56 8.37 -0.40
C VAL A 359 -30.13 9.04 -1.70
#